data_AF-A0A1L3JA65-F1
#
_entry.id   AF-A0A1L3JA65-F1
#
_cell.length_a   1.000
_cell.length_b   1.000
_cell.length_c   1.000
_cell.angle_alpha   90.00
_cell.angle_beta   90.00
_cell.angle_gamma   90.00
#
_symmetry.space_group_name_H-M   'P 1'
#
loop_
_entity.id
_entity.type
_entity.pdbx_description
1 polymer ?
#
loop_
_entity_poly.entity_id
_entity_poly.type
_entity_poly.pdbx_seq_one_letter_code
_entity_poly.pdbx_strand_id
1 'polypeptide(L)'
;MTNIYHATPYDISATGFYFSTYDEYAEKAAIHRNEHGDPVEEYEIQFIDGDNLRLFNAVGVNQANLQNWFDKFKDLDGDDAIKAIYLAEDLGYRLEDALDRLDDVHLFEGTASNTLKAISKIQAF
;
A
#
# COMPACT_ATOMS: atom_id res chain seq x y z
N MET A 1 2.39 4.20 -14.56
CA MET A 1 1.73 3.17 -15.41
C MET A 1 0.47 2.71 -14.67
N THR A 2 -0.39 1.89 -15.27
CA THR A 2 -1.50 1.28 -14.52
C THR A 2 -1.00 0.06 -13.77
N ASN A 3 -1.23 -0.01 -12.46
CA ASN A 3 -0.81 -1.15 -11.64
C ASN A 3 -1.70 -2.37 -11.89
N ILE A 4 -1.08 -3.55 -11.88
CA ILE A 4 -1.72 -4.84 -12.04
C ILE A 4 -1.58 -5.62 -10.73
N TYR A 5 -2.71 -6.12 -10.26
CA TYR A 5 -2.83 -6.90 -9.04
C TYR A 5 -3.40 -8.28 -9.37
N HIS A 6 -3.18 -9.23 -8.46
CA HIS A 6 -3.81 -10.54 -8.52
C HIS A 6 -4.41 -10.90 -7.17
N ALA A 7 -5.64 -11.40 -7.18
CA ALA A 7 -6.32 -11.97 -6.03
C ALA A 7 -6.13 -13.48 -6.07
N THR A 8 -5.18 -13.99 -5.29
CA THR A 8 -4.90 -15.42 -5.17
C THR A 8 -5.77 -16.01 -4.06
N PRO A 9 -6.73 -16.88 -4.37
CA PRO A 9 -7.61 -17.44 -3.35
C PRO A 9 -6.84 -18.38 -2.42
N TYR A 10 -7.23 -18.41 -1.14
CA TYR A 10 -6.75 -19.44 -0.22
C TYR A 10 -7.43 -20.80 -0.46
N ASP A 11 -8.61 -20.80 -1.08
CA ASP A 11 -9.24 -22.01 -1.60
C ASP A 11 -8.45 -22.53 -2.80
N ILE A 12 -7.74 -23.65 -2.59
CA ILE A 12 -6.86 -24.28 -3.58
C ILE A 12 -7.60 -24.84 -4.81
N SER A 13 -8.92 -24.98 -4.74
CA SER A 13 -9.75 -25.43 -5.85
C SER A 13 -10.23 -24.27 -6.73
N ALA A 14 -10.07 -23.03 -6.26
CA ALA A 14 -10.43 -21.84 -7.01
C ALA A 14 -9.23 -21.29 -7.79
N THR A 15 -9.51 -20.68 -8.95
CA THR A 15 -8.49 -19.98 -9.75
C THR A 15 -8.56 -18.50 -9.46
N GLY A 16 -7.43 -17.88 -9.13
CA GLY A 16 -7.37 -16.43 -8.90
C GLY A 16 -7.62 -15.60 -10.15
N PHE A 17 -7.68 -14.29 -9.95
CA PHE A 17 -7.93 -13.35 -11.04
C PHE A 17 -7.11 -12.09 -10.91
N TYR A 18 -6.76 -11.51 -12.06
CA TYR A 18 -6.12 -10.21 -12.14
C TYR A 18 -7.13 -9.07 -12.04
N PHE A 19 -6.69 -7.93 -11.53
CA PHE A 19 -7.48 -6.69 -11.50
C PHE A 19 -6.56 -5.46 -11.47
N SER A 20 -7.11 -4.31 -11.84
CA SER A 20 -6.40 -3.02 -11.79
C SER A 20 -7.13 -1.92 -11.03
N THR A 21 -8.38 -2.16 -10.63
CA THR A 21 -9.17 -1.24 -9.79
C THR A 21 -9.87 -1.98 -8.65
N TYR A 22 -10.26 -1.24 -7.62
CA TYR A 22 -11.05 -1.81 -6.52
C TYR A 22 -12.42 -2.33 -7.00
N ASP A 23 -13.09 -1.59 -7.89
CA ASP A 23 -14.39 -2.00 -8.43
C ASP A 23 -14.29 -3.34 -9.19
N GLU A 24 -13.25 -3.50 -10.02
CA GLU A 24 -13.01 -4.76 -10.74
C GLU A 24 -12.75 -5.92 -9.77
N TYR A 25 -12.00 -5.68 -8.70
CA TYR A 25 -11.81 -6.66 -7.63
C TYR A 25 -13.15 -7.04 -6.98
N ALA A 26 -13.95 -6.05 -6.57
CA ALA A 26 -15.20 -6.26 -5.86
C ALA A 26 -16.23 -7.01 -6.72
N GLU A 27 -16.36 -6.65 -8.00
CA GLU A 27 -17.25 -7.32 -8.94
C GLU A 27 -16.85 -8.78 -9.15
N LYS A 28 -15.56 -9.04 -9.37
CA LYS A 28 -15.05 -10.41 -9.57
C LYS A 28 -15.19 -11.25 -8.30
N ALA A 29 -14.81 -10.72 -7.14
CA ALA A 29 -14.91 -11.41 -5.87
C ALA A 29 -16.36 -11.80 -5.53
N ALA A 30 -17.34 -10.94 -5.81
CA ALA A 30 -18.75 -11.19 -5.51
C ALA A 30 -19.32 -12.42 -6.24
N ILE A 31 -18.89 -12.65 -7.49
CA ILE A 31 -19.35 -13.76 -8.32
C ILE A 31 -18.40 -14.97 -8.31
N HIS A 32 -17.25 -14.85 -7.67
CA HIS A 32 -16.24 -15.90 -7.67
C HIS A 32 -16.73 -17.13 -6.90
N ARG A 33 -16.65 -18.29 -7.55
CA ARG A 33 -17.04 -19.59 -6.99
C ARG A 33 -15.93 -20.61 -7.22
N ASN A 34 -15.76 -21.52 -6.27
CA ASN A 34 -14.85 -22.65 -6.39
C ASN A 34 -15.44 -23.78 -7.26
N GLU A 35 -14.71 -24.90 -7.41
CA GLU A 35 -15.15 -26.03 -8.24
C GLU A 35 -16.45 -26.71 -7.77
N HIS A 36 -16.81 -26.50 -6.49
CA HIS A 36 -18.04 -27.01 -5.87
C HIS A 36 -19.21 -26.03 -5.99
N GLY A 37 -18.98 -24.83 -6.53
CA GLY A 37 -19.99 -23.78 -6.64
C GLY A 37 -20.15 -22.93 -5.38
N ASP A 38 -19.27 -23.09 -4.39
CA ASP A 38 -19.29 -22.30 -3.16
C ASP A 38 -18.57 -20.96 -3.33
N PRO A 39 -18.98 -19.88 -2.64
CA PRO A 39 -18.28 -18.60 -2.64
C PRO A 39 -16.84 -18.70 -2.17
N VAL A 40 -15.94 -18.00 -2.87
CA VAL A 40 -14.55 -17.83 -2.45
C VAL A 40 -14.44 -16.58 -1.58
N GLU A 41 -14.14 -16.77 -0.30
CA GLU A 41 -14.21 -15.70 0.71
C GLU A 41 -12.89 -14.93 0.87
N GLU A 42 -11.75 -15.62 0.86
CA GLU A 42 -10.46 -15.06 1.25
C GLU A 42 -9.42 -15.10 0.13
N TYR A 43 -8.64 -14.02 0.03
CA TYR A 43 -7.61 -13.84 -0.97
C TYR A 43 -6.33 -13.27 -0.37
N GLU A 44 -5.19 -13.78 -0.83
CA GLU A 44 -3.93 -13.06 -0.80
C GLU A 44 -3.92 -12.05 -1.95
N ILE A 45 -3.67 -10.77 -1.64
CA ILE A 45 -3.57 -9.73 -2.65
C ILE A 45 -2.10 -9.53 -3.02
N GLN A 46 -1.79 -9.71 -4.30
CA GLN A 46 -0.44 -9.65 -4.82
C GLN A 46 -0.30 -8.48 -5.80
N PHE A 47 0.81 -7.76 -5.69
CA PHE A 47 1.21 -6.74 -6.64
C PHE A 47 2.05 -7.40 -7.74
N ILE A 48 1.59 -7.31 -8.99
CA ILE A 48 2.19 -8.04 -10.12
C ILE A 48 3.08 -7.14 -10.95
N ASP A 49 2.58 -5.96 -11.32
CA ASP A 49 3.31 -5.03 -12.20
C ASP A 49 2.83 -3.59 -11.98
N GLY A 50 3.71 -2.64 -12.27
CA GLY A 50 3.44 -1.21 -12.13
C GLY A 50 4.36 -0.49 -11.14
N ASP A 51 3.95 0.71 -10.78
CA ASP A 51 4.70 1.62 -9.92
C ASP A 51 4.20 1.51 -8.47
N ASN A 52 5.02 1.86 -7.48
CA ASN A 52 4.65 1.85 -6.04
C ASN A 52 4.60 0.48 -5.35
N LEU A 53 5.23 -0.57 -5.89
CA LEU A 53 5.40 -1.87 -5.21
C LEU A 53 5.99 -1.72 -3.79
N ARG A 54 6.99 -0.86 -3.62
CA ARG A 54 7.62 -0.65 -2.30
C ARG A 54 6.63 -0.05 -1.31
N LEU A 55 5.86 0.96 -1.70
CA LEU A 55 4.84 1.55 -0.86
C LEU A 55 3.75 0.52 -0.50
N PHE A 56 3.28 -0.24 -1.49
CA PHE A 56 2.29 -1.31 -1.30
C PHE A 56 2.73 -2.33 -0.23
N ASN A 57 3.99 -2.75 -0.29
CA ASN A 57 4.56 -3.67 0.69
C ASN A 57 4.72 -3.02 2.07
N ALA A 58 5.26 -1.79 2.11
CA ALA A 58 5.50 -1.06 3.35
C ALA A 58 4.21 -0.87 4.17
N VAL A 59 3.12 -0.46 3.51
CA VAL A 59 1.83 -0.23 4.18
C VAL A 59 1.02 -1.51 4.43
N GLY A 60 1.55 -2.68 4.04
CA GLY A 60 0.95 -3.98 4.36
C GLY A 60 -0.43 -4.18 3.74
N VAL A 61 -0.58 -3.91 2.44
CA VAL A 61 -1.86 -4.06 1.75
C VAL A 61 -2.30 -5.53 1.74
N ASN A 62 -3.57 -5.76 2.05
CA ASN A 62 -4.27 -7.04 2.08
C ASN A 62 -5.75 -6.83 1.74
N GLN A 63 -6.55 -7.91 1.70
CA GLN A 63 -7.97 -7.84 1.35
C GLN A 63 -8.76 -6.82 2.17
N ALA A 64 -8.49 -6.71 3.49
CA ALA A 64 -9.28 -5.88 4.39
C ALA A 64 -9.03 -4.38 4.22
N ASN A 65 -7.82 -3.99 3.78
CA ASN A 65 -7.45 -2.59 3.58
C ASN A 65 -7.29 -2.21 2.10
N LEU A 66 -7.64 -3.11 1.17
CA LEU A 66 -7.46 -2.91 -0.27
C LEU A 66 -8.17 -1.66 -0.79
N GLN A 67 -9.36 -1.37 -0.28
CA GLN A 67 -10.09 -0.16 -0.67
C GLN A 67 -9.30 1.11 -0.28
N ASN A 68 -8.78 1.17 0.95
CA ASN A 68 -7.96 2.29 1.41
C ASN A 68 -6.70 2.46 0.55
N TRP A 69 -6.11 1.36 0.10
CA TRP A 69 -4.99 1.42 -0.84
C TRP A 69 -5.36 2.19 -2.12
N PHE A 70 -6.48 1.81 -2.76
CA PHE A 70 -6.93 2.48 -3.98
C PHE A 70 -7.36 3.93 -3.76
N ASP A 71 -8.04 4.21 -2.65
CA ASP A 71 -8.62 5.52 -2.37
C ASP A 71 -7.57 6.56 -1.96
N LYS A 72 -6.48 6.14 -1.29
CA LYS A 72 -5.58 7.07 -0.59
C LYS A 72 -4.10 6.89 -0.88
N PHE A 73 -3.65 5.69 -1.23
CA PHE A 73 -2.21 5.37 -1.29
C PHE A 73 -1.68 5.14 -2.69
N LYS A 74 -2.49 4.54 -3.58
CA LYS A 74 -2.06 4.13 -4.91
C LYS A 74 -1.39 5.28 -5.68
N ASP A 75 -1.94 6.49 -5.53
CA ASP A 75 -1.52 7.68 -6.27
C ASP A 75 -0.54 8.57 -5.47
N LEU A 76 -0.09 8.14 -4.28
CA LEU A 76 1.01 8.82 -3.60
C LEU A 76 2.30 8.68 -4.41
N ASP A 77 3.00 9.78 -4.58
CA ASP A 77 4.29 9.85 -5.25
C ASP A 77 5.28 10.75 -4.49
N GLY A 78 6.49 10.86 -5.01
CA GLY A 78 7.53 11.75 -4.50
C GLY A 78 7.76 11.64 -2.99
N ASP A 79 7.77 12.79 -2.32
CA ASP A 79 8.03 12.91 -0.89
C ASP A 79 6.96 12.20 -0.05
N ASP A 80 5.69 12.25 -0.44
CA ASP A 80 4.61 11.67 0.37
C ASP A 80 4.64 10.15 0.36
N ALA A 81 5.00 9.53 -0.78
CA ALA A 81 5.28 8.10 -0.83
C ALA A 81 6.49 7.72 0.05
N ILE A 82 7.55 8.54 0.06
CA ILE A 82 8.75 8.29 0.90
C ILE A 82 8.40 8.39 2.38
N LYS A 83 7.66 9.42 2.79
CA LYS A 83 7.20 9.59 4.18
C LYS A 83 6.30 8.44 4.63
N ALA A 84 5.35 8.02 3.79
CA ALA A 84 4.48 6.89 4.10
C ALA A 84 5.26 5.59 4.31
N ILE A 85 6.25 5.32 3.45
CA ILE A 85 7.16 4.17 3.61
C ILE A 85 7.93 4.26 4.93
N TYR A 86 8.51 5.41 5.25
CA TYR A 86 9.24 5.62 6.50
C TYR A 86 8.36 5.38 7.74
N LEU A 87 7.15 5.95 7.75
CA LEU A 87 6.19 5.77 8.84
C LEU A 87 5.82 4.29 9.04
N ALA A 88 5.63 3.55 7.94
CA ALA A 88 5.22 2.16 8.00
C ALA A 88 6.38 1.19 8.31
N GLU A 89 7.52 1.29 7.60
CA GLU A 89 8.66 0.37 7.75
C GLU A 89 9.50 0.65 9.00
N ASP A 90 9.81 1.93 9.28
CA ASP A 90 10.76 2.28 10.34
C ASP A 90 10.08 2.57 11.69
N LEU A 91 8.86 3.12 11.66
CA LEU A 91 8.11 3.47 12.87
C LEU A 91 6.95 2.52 13.18
N GLY A 92 6.62 1.59 12.26
CA GLY A 92 5.61 0.56 12.47
C GLY A 92 4.17 1.07 12.49
N TYR A 93 3.91 2.26 11.92
CA TYR A 93 2.54 2.76 11.80
C TYR A 93 1.73 1.89 10.84
N ARG A 94 0.44 1.71 11.17
CA ARG A 94 -0.50 1.05 10.25
C ARG A 94 -0.87 2.01 9.13
N LEU A 95 -1.35 1.43 8.02
CA LEU A 95 -1.80 2.15 6.83
C LEU A 95 -2.72 3.34 7.17
N GLU A 96 -3.69 3.15 8.04
CA GLU A 96 -4.64 4.22 8.41
C GLU A 96 -3.98 5.36 9.18
N ASP A 97 -3.07 5.03 10.10
CA ASP A 97 -2.38 6.01 10.95
C ASP A 97 -1.28 6.77 10.19
N ALA A 98 -0.67 6.15 9.18
CA ALA A 98 0.44 6.73 8.44
C ALA A 98 0.01 8.00 7.66
N LEU A 99 -1.22 8.04 7.13
CA LEU A 99 -1.73 9.22 6.41
C LEU A 99 -1.85 10.44 7.29
N ASP A 100 -2.41 10.25 8.48
CA ASP A 100 -2.64 11.34 9.44
C ASP A 100 -1.32 11.94 9.99
N ARG A 101 -0.19 11.28 9.70
CA ARG A 101 1.14 11.63 10.19
C ARG A 101 2.10 12.07 9.10
N LEU A 102 1.67 12.14 7.83
CA LEU A 102 2.55 12.57 6.74
C LEU A 102 3.11 13.97 6.98
N ASP A 103 2.28 14.90 7.45
CA ASP A 103 2.69 16.28 7.74
C ASP A 103 3.64 16.40 8.94
N ASP A 104 3.66 15.40 9.82
CA ASP A 104 4.62 15.35 10.94
C ASP A 104 6.03 14.98 10.45
N VAL A 105 6.16 14.38 9.26
CA VAL A 105 7.45 13.93 8.69
C VAL A 105 8.01 14.96 7.72
N HIS A 106 9.20 15.45 8.04
CA HIS A 106 9.92 16.41 7.21
C HIS A 106 11.13 15.73 6.56
N LEU A 107 11.14 15.71 5.22
CA LEU A 107 12.28 15.22 4.46
C LEU A 107 13.28 16.36 4.22
N PHE A 108 14.56 16.05 4.31
CA PHE A 108 15.63 16.98 4.00
C PHE A 108 16.64 16.32 3.07
N GLU A 109 16.84 16.90 1.90
CA GLU A 109 17.88 16.49 0.97
C GLU A 109 19.10 17.42 1.10
N GLY A 110 20.28 16.84 1.29
CA GLY A 110 21.51 17.62 1.38
C GLY A 110 22.75 16.78 1.68
N THR A 111 23.90 17.44 1.74
CA THR A 111 25.15 16.81 2.18
C THR A 111 25.16 16.65 3.70
N ALA A 112 25.93 15.69 4.20
CA ALA A 112 26.05 15.43 5.65
C ALA A 112 26.33 16.70 6.49
N SER A 113 27.10 17.65 5.95
CA SER A 113 27.39 18.93 6.63
C SER A 113 26.17 19.86 6.73
N ASN A 114 25.29 19.85 5.73
CA ASN A 114 24.06 20.63 5.73
C ASN A 114 22.99 19.99 6.64
N THR A 115 22.93 18.66 6.69
CA THR A 115 21.97 17.93 7.54
C THR A 115 22.19 18.20 9.03
N LEU A 116 23.44 18.26 9.50
CA LEU A 116 23.79 18.62 10.88
C LEU A 116 23.26 20.02 11.30
N LYS A 117 23.22 20.97 10.36
CA LYS A 117 22.71 22.33 10.61
C LYS A 117 21.18 22.39 10.63
N ALA A 118 20.50 21.51 9.90
CA ALA A 118 19.04 21.41 9.92
C ALA A 118 18.56 20.81 11.25
N ILE A 119 19.18 19.70 11.68
CA ILE A 119 18.86 19.02 12.95
C ILE A 119 19.03 19.98 14.14
N SER A 120 20.11 20.76 14.17
CA SER A 120 20.38 21.69 15.28
C SER A 120 19.39 22.84 15.39
N LYS A 121 18.70 23.22 14.30
CA LYS A 121 17.62 24.22 14.34
C LYS A 121 16.29 23.66 14.85
N ILE A 122 16.01 22.39 14.56
CA ILE A 122 14.76 21.73 15.00
C ILE A 122 14.80 21.46 16.51
N GLN A 123 15.96 21.12 17.07
CA GLN A 123 16.16 20.88 18.51
C GLN A 123 16.28 22.16 19.37
N ALA A 124 16.24 23.34 18.75
CA ALA A 124 16.36 24.63 19.44
C ALA A 124 15.00 25.25 19.84
N PHE A 125 13.90 24.53 19.60
CA PHE A 125 12.56 24.82 20.08
C PHE A 125 12.14 23.79 21.14
#